data_AF-A0A645AHD0-F1
#
_entry.id   AF-A0A645AHD0-F1
#
_cell.length_a   1.000
_cell.length_b   1.000
_cell.length_c   1.000
_cell.angle_alpha   90.00
_cell.angle_beta   90.00
_cell.angle_gamma   90.00
#
_symmetry.space_group_name_H-M   'P 1'
#
loop_
_entity.id
_entity.type
_entity.pdbx_description
1 polymer ?
#
loop_
_entity_poly.entity_id
_entity_poly.type
_entity_poly.pdbx_seq_one_letter_code
_entity_poly.pdbx_strand_id
1 'polypeptide(L)'
;MRKTLFGSVGTHELKYLDRAILARLRTLSPEYLATLPDVTEGLENRIAAAVRESVSFDEIIDRVCTKRYTKARIRRILLRAFLDLPDVQKPDKLRVLALDNIGREVLKGAALPVVTKAARADLAIEARCTDLYALGTKYPHPCGEEYTKEIYYRDN
;
A
#
# COMPACT_ATOMS: atom_id res chain seq x y z
N MET A 1 -3.75 -9.48 33.20
CA MET A 1 -2.35 -9.66 32.79
C MET A 1 -2.33 -10.37 31.43
N ARG A 2 -2.54 -9.64 30.32
CA ARG A 2 -2.62 -10.21 28.96
C ARG A 2 -1.21 -10.31 28.37
N LYS A 3 -0.58 -11.47 28.51
CA LYS A 3 0.63 -11.88 27.77
C LYS A 3 0.18 -12.77 26.61
N THR A 4 -0.16 -12.15 25.49
CA THR A 4 -0.42 -12.74 24.17
C THR A 4 -0.52 -11.49 23.28
N LEU A 5 0.30 -11.21 22.27
CA LEU A 5 0.80 -12.03 21.18
C LEU A 5 2.03 -11.32 20.56
N PHE A 6 3.25 -11.80 20.80
CA PHE A 6 4.27 -11.78 19.74
C PHE A 6 4.23 -13.16 19.08
N GLY A 7 3.04 -13.56 18.63
CA GLY A 7 2.89 -14.74 17.78
C GLY A 7 3.44 -14.34 16.43
N SER A 8 4.63 -14.84 16.10
CA SER A 8 5.39 -14.63 14.86
C SER A 8 4.65 -13.79 13.81
N VAL A 9 4.91 -12.48 13.78
CA VAL A 9 4.50 -11.64 12.65
C VAL A 9 5.22 -12.24 11.45
N GLY A 10 4.49 -12.98 10.61
CA GLY A 10 5.08 -13.59 9.43
C GLY A 10 5.72 -12.50 8.57
N THR A 11 6.83 -12.80 7.92
CA THR A 11 7.41 -11.85 6.97
C THR A 11 6.40 -11.58 5.86
N HIS A 12 6.11 -10.30 5.62
CA HIS A 12 5.26 -9.94 4.50
C HIS A 12 6.02 -10.15 3.19
N GLU A 13 5.44 -10.90 2.26
CA GLU A 13 6.01 -11.18 0.94
C GLU A 13 4.93 -11.03 -0.13
N LEU A 14 5.28 -10.39 -1.26
CA LEU A 14 4.34 -10.17 -2.37
C LEU A 14 3.75 -11.47 -2.94
N LYS A 15 4.49 -12.58 -2.89
CA LYS A 15 4.00 -13.89 -3.36
C LYS A 15 2.72 -14.36 -2.65
N TYR A 16 2.50 -13.94 -1.39
CA TYR A 16 1.27 -14.27 -0.67
C TYR A 16 0.07 -13.42 -1.15
N LEU A 17 0.34 -12.26 -1.77
CA LEU A 17 -0.68 -11.38 -2.35
C LEU A 17 -0.99 -11.69 -3.82
N ASP A 18 -0.23 -12.56 -4.50
CA ASP A 18 -0.37 -12.80 -5.94
C ASP A 18 -1.82 -13.04 -6.36
N ARG A 19 -2.54 -13.93 -5.65
CA ARG A 19 -3.94 -14.22 -5.97
C ARG A 19 -4.85 -13.01 -5.79
N ALA A 20 -4.65 -12.23 -4.74
CA ALA A 20 -5.44 -11.02 -4.47
C ALA A 20 -5.17 -9.94 -5.52
N ILE A 21 -3.89 -9.74 -5.87
CA ILE A 21 -3.47 -8.79 -6.90
C ILE A 21 -4.03 -9.21 -8.25
N LEU A 22 -3.86 -10.47 -8.66
CA LEU A 22 -4.40 -10.98 -9.92
C LEU A 22 -5.92 -10.88 -9.98
N ALA A 23 -6.63 -11.22 -8.90
CA ALA A 23 -8.07 -11.10 -8.83
C ALA A 23 -8.51 -9.65 -9.08
N ARG A 24 -7.87 -8.68 -8.43
CA ARG A 24 -8.17 -7.26 -8.66
C ARG A 24 -7.83 -6.83 -10.09
N LEU A 25 -6.60 -7.07 -10.54
CA LEU A 25 -6.14 -6.61 -11.85
C LEU A 25 -6.98 -7.17 -13.01
N ARG A 26 -7.46 -8.42 -12.91
CA ARG A 26 -8.33 -9.04 -13.92
C ARG A 26 -9.72 -8.43 -14.03
N THR A 27 -10.15 -7.65 -13.03
CA THR A 27 -11.42 -6.91 -13.05
C THR A 27 -11.29 -5.49 -13.62
N LEU A 28 -10.06 -5.01 -13.84
CA LEU A 28 -9.82 -3.64 -14.29
C LEU A 28 -9.96 -3.54 -15.80
N SER A 29 -10.58 -2.45 -16.26
CA SER A 29 -10.64 -2.13 -17.67
C SER A 29 -9.39 -1.36 -18.13
N PRO A 30 -9.01 -1.44 -19.42
CA PRO A 30 -7.93 -0.60 -19.96
C PRO A 30 -8.15 0.90 -19.72
N GLU A 31 -9.40 1.36 -19.75
CA GLU A 31 -9.76 2.76 -19.52
C GLU A 31 -9.42 3.19 -18.10
N TYR A 32 -9.71 2.35 -17.10
CA TYR A 32 -9.28 2.60 -15.72
C TYR A 32 -7.76 2.57 -15.59
N LEU A 33 -7.08 1.60 -16.23
CA LEU A 33 -5.62 1.53 -16.20
C LEU A 33 -4.98 2.80 -16.80
N ALA A 34 -5.59 3.40 -17.81
CA ALA A 34 -5.14 4.65 -18.42
C ALA A 34 -5.26 5.87 -17.49
N THR A 35 -6.10 5.83 -16.45
CA THR A 35 -6.19 6.92 -15.47
C THR A 35 -5.08 6.87 -14.43
N LEU A 36 -4.31 5.77 -14.36
CA LEU A 36 -3.27 5.62 -13.35
C LEU A 36 -2.05 6.51 -13.67
N PRO A 37 -1.36 7.02 -12.64
CA PRO A 37 -0.15 7.81 -12.82
C PRO A 37 0.92 6.96 -13.51
N ASP A 38 1.74 7.60 -14.35
CA ASP A 38 2.79 6.96 -15.13
C ASP A 38 2.31 5.97 -16.21
N VAL A 39 1.01 5.87 -16.47
CA VAL A 39 0.47 5.13 -17.63
C VAL A 39 0.28 6.09 -18.80
N THR A 40 1.04 5.88 -19.87
CA THR A 40 1.01 6.72 -21.06
C THR A 40 1.17 5.87 -22.31
N GLU A 41 0.69 6.37 -23.46
CA GLU A 41 0.97 5.83 -24.80
C GLU A 41 0.62 4.34 -24.97
N GLY A 42 -0.58 3.93 -24.57
CA GLY A 42 -1.06 2.56 -24.78
C GLY A 42 -0.46 1.53 -23.82
N LEU A 43 0.26 1.95 -22.79
CA LEU A 43 0.80 1.06 -21.75
C LEU A 43 -0.32 0.28 -21.04
N GLU A 44 -1.51 0.87 -20.88
CA GLU A 44 -2.72 0.24 -20.38
C GLU A 44 -3.08 -1.04 -21.14
N ASN A 45 -2.94 -1.04 -22.48
CA ASN A 45 -3.25 -2.20 -23.32
C ASN A 45 -2.23 -3.32 -23.12
N ARG A 46 -0.95 -2.96 -22.99
CA ARG A 46 0.12 -3.92 -22.70
C ARG A 46 -0.06 -4.54 -21.31
N ILE A 47 -0.43 -3.74 -20.31
CA ILE A 47 -0.73 -4.23 -18.96
C ILE A 47 -1.93 -5.18 -19.01
N ALA A 48 -3.03 -4.78 -19.64
CA ALA A 48 -4.24 -5.60 -19.75
C ALA A 48 -3.97 -6.95 -20.44
N ALA A 49 -3.15 -6.96 -21.50
CA ALA A 49 -2.72 -8.19 -22.16
C ALA A 49 -1.88 -9.08 -21.23
N ALA A 50 -0.87 -8.52 -20.55
CA ALA A 50 -0.02 -9.27 -19.62
C ALA A 50 -0.83 -9.88 -18.45
N VAL A 51 -1.77 -9.13 -17.87
CA VAL A 51 -2.63 -9.59 -16.77
C VAL A 51 -3.48 -10.82 -17.16
N ARG A 52 -3.91 -10.91 -18.42
CA ARG A 52 -4.70 -12.05 -18.92
C ARG A 52 -3.89 -13.34 -19.05
N GLU A 53 -2.60 -13.21 -19.34
CA GLU A 53 -1.73 -14.34 -19.65
C GLU A 53 -0.85 -14.77 -18.47
N SER A 54 -0.71 -13.93 -17.44
CA SER A 54 0.14 -14.20 -16.28
C SER A 54 -0.58 -14.86 -15.11
N VAL A 55 0.20 -15.60 -14.33
CA VAL A 55 -0.24 -16.31 -13.11
C VAL A 55 0.47 -15.85 -11.84
N SER A 56 1.35 -14.85 -11.92
CA SER A 56 1.98 -14.19 -10.77
C SER A 56 2.21 -12.69 -11.02
N PHE A 57 2.43 -11.93 -9.94
CA PHE A 57 2.71 -10.49 -10.03
C PHE A 57 4.03 -10.19 -10.76
N ASP A 58 5.08 -10.95 -10.47
CA ASP A 58 6.39 -10.77 -11.10
C ASP A 58 6.36 -11.10 -12.60
N GLU A 59 5.55 -12.08 -13.03
CA GLU A 59 5.39 -12.40 -14.44
C GLU A 59 4.74 -11.25 -15.23
N ILE A 60 3.75 -10.56 -14.63
CA ILE A 60 3.16 -9.36 -15.24
C ILE A 60 4.24 -8.28 -15.40
N ILE A 61 5.04 -8.04 -14.35
CA ILE A 61 6.12 -7.04 -14.40
C ILE A 61 7.09 -7.37 -15.53
N ASP A 62 7.52 -8.62 -15.64
CA ASP A 62 8.52 -9.03 -16.62
C ASP A 62 8.01 -8.94 -18.05
N ARG A 63 6.74 -9.27 -18.29
CA ARG A 63 6.10 -9.13 -19.62
C ARG A 63 5.88 -7.68 -20.05
N VAL A 64 5.60 -6.79 -19.09
CA VAL A 64 5.30 -5.38 -19.39
C VAL A 64 6.58 -4.53 -19.46
N CYS A 65 7.63 -4.92 -18.74
CA CYS A 65 8.86 -4.12 -18.67
C CYS A 65 9.53 -3.98 -20.05
N THR A 66 10.09 -2.80 -20.30
CA THR A 66 10.83 -2.48 -21.52
C THR A 66 12.00 -1.57 -21.19
N LYS A 67 12.85 -1.24 -22.17
CA LYS A 67 13.89 -0.20 -22.00
C LYS A 67 13.31 1.15 -21.56
N ARG A 68 12.09 1.48 -22.00
CA ARG A 68 11.38 2.71 -21.64
C ARG A 68 10.68 2.63 -20.28
N TYR A 69 10.20 1.45 -19.92
CA TYR A 69 9.43 1.22 -18.70
C TYR A 69 10.14 0.23 -17.78
N THR A 70 10.84 0.74 -16.78
CA THR A 70 11.61 -0.07 -15.83
C THR A 70 10.69 -0.94 -14.96
N LYS A 71 11.20 -2.06 -14.45
CA LYS A 71 10.46 -2.94 -13.51
C LYS A 71 9.91 -2.17 -12.30
N ALA A 72 10.67 -1.20 -11.77
CA ALA A 72 10.23 -0.38 -10.65
C ALA A 72 9.02 0.51 -10.99
N ARG A 73 8.99 1.10 -12.21
CA ARG A 73 7.85 1.88 -12.69
C ARG A 73 6.61 1.00 -12.83
N ILE A 74 6.73 -0.14 -13.52
CA ILE A 74 5.62 -1.08 -13.71
C ILE A 74 5.09 -1.59 -12.38
N ARG A 75 5.97 -1.97 -11.45
CA ARG A 75 5.59 -2.38 -10.09
C ARG A 75 4.74 -1.34 -9.39
N ARG A 76 5.12 -0.05 -9.46
CA ARG A 76 4.33 1.04 -8.85
C ARG A 76 2.95 1.19 -9.48
N ILE A 77 2.86 1.12 -10.81
CA ILE A 77 1.60 1.21 -11.54
C ILE A 77 0.66 0.08 -11.10
N LEU A 78 1.15 -1.16 -11.11
CA LEU A 78 0.33 -2.32 -10.74
C LEU A 78 -0.10 -2.30 -9.27
N LEU A 79 0.76 -1.86 -8.35
CA LEU A 79 0.38 -1.71 -6.94
C LEU A 79 -0.65 -0.59 -6.75
N ARG A 80 -0.55 0.53 -7.48
CA ARG A 80 -1.59 1.57 -7.46
C ARG A 80 -2.93 1.04 -7.97
N ALA A 81 -2.91 0.25 -9.03
CA ALA A 81 -4.10 -0.41 -9.57
C ALA A 81 -4.73 -1.37 -8.55
N PHE A 82 -3.90 -2.17 -7.87
CA PHE A 82 -4.33 -3.08 -6.81
C PHE A 82 -4.96 -2.35 -5.62
N LEU A 83 -4.34 -1.25 -5.17
CA LEU A 83 -4.77 -0.47 -4.00
C LEU A 83 -5.90 0.53 -4.30
N ASP A 84 -6.31 0.65 -5.56
CA ASP A 84 -7.29 1.62 -6.04
C ASP A 84 -6.87 3.07 -5.74
N LEU A 85 -5.67 3.43 -6.18
CA LEU A 85 -5.03 4.73 -5.96
C LEU A 85 -4.66 5.44 -7.28
N PRO A 86 -5.66 5.91 -8.05
CA PRO A 86 -5.43 6.61 -9.32
C PRO A 86 -4.82 8.00 -9.15
N ASP A 87 -5.04 8.65 -8.02
CA ASP A 87 -4.53 10.01 -7.79
C ASP A 87 -3.31 10.03 -6.87
N VAL A 88 -2.47 11.06 -7.09
CA VAL A 88 -1.42 11.44 -6.14
C VAL A 88 -1.92 12.62 -5.33
N GLN A 89 -2.53 12.33 -4.18
CA GLN A 89 -3.00 13.38 -3.29
C GLN A 89 -1.84 14.01 -2.53
N LYS A 90 -1.91 15.33 -2.34
CA LYS A 90 -0.99 16.02 -1.43
C LYS A 90 -1.35 15.64 0.01
N PRO A 91 -0.36 15.47 0.90
CA PRO A 91 -0.64 15.16 2.30
C PRO A 91 -1.41 16.31 2.95
N ASP A 92 -2.49 15.97 3.66
CA ASP A 92 -3.35 16.87 4.40
C ASP A 92 -3.06 16.87 5.91
N LYS A 93 -2.30 15.88 6.39
CA LYS A 93 -1.96 15.66 7.81
C LYS A 93 -0.60 14.99 7.98
N LEU A 94 -0.05 15.10 9.19
CA LEU A 94 1.12 14.34 9.63
C LEU A 94 0.67 13.20 10.53
N ARG A 95 0.68 11.98 10.00
CA ARG A 95 0.42 10.76 10.76
C ARG A 95 1.66 10.35 11.53
N VAL A 96 1.63 10.50 12.84
CA VAL A 96 2.74 10.09 13.71
C VAL A 96 2.60 8.60 13.97
N LEU A 97 3.66 7.84 13.68
CA LEU A 97 3.74 6.40 13.95
C LEU A 97 4.63 6.09 15.15
N ALA A 98 5.66 6.92 15.36
CA ALA A 98 6.55 6.86 16.50
C ALA A 98 7.05 8.27 16.84
N LEU A 99 7.34 8.53 18.12
CA LEU A 99 7.93 9.79 18.56
C LEU A 99 8.76 9.62 19.84
N ASP A 100 9.76 10.48 20.01
CA ASP A 100 10.52 10.67 21.24
C ASP A 100 10.35 12.11 21.77
N ASN A 101 11.04 12.45 22.86
CA ASN A 101 10.97 13.80 23.45
C ASN A 101 11.38 14.90 22.47
N ILE A 102 12.39 14.66 21.63
CA ILE A 102 12.90 15.65 20.68
C ILE A 102 11.88 15.84 19.54
N GLY A 103 11.40 14.76 18.96
CA GLY A 103 10.39 14.76 17.90
C GLY A 103 9.08 15.41 18.35
N ARG A 104 8.69 15.23 19.61
CA ARG A 104 7.54 15.93 20.20
C ARG A 104 7.69 17.45 20.12
N GLU A 105 8.86 17.97 20.48
CA GLU A 105 9.13 19.42 20.44
C GLU A 105 9.14 19.94 19.00
N VAL A 106 9.76 19.21 18.07
CA VAL A 106 9.77 19.56 16.64
C VAL A 106 8.35 19.63 16.06
N LEU A 107 7.48 18.69 16.42
CA LEU A 107 6.10 18.64 15.91
C LEU A 107 5.21 19.79 16.37
N LYS A 108 5.58 20.55 17.42
CA LYS A 108 4.84 21.76 17.83
C LYS A 108 4.85 22.86 16.77
N GLY A 109 5.87 22.88 15.91
CA GLY A 109 6.00 23.84 14.81
C GLY A 109 5.43 23.35 13.48
N ALA A 110 4.69 22.23 13.46
CA ALA A 110 4.20 21.64 12.23
C ALA A 110 3.16 22.53 11.52
N ALA A 111 3.31 22.67 10.20
CA ALA A 111 2.37 23.42 9.36
C ALA A 111 1.08 22.65 9.03
N LEU A 112 1.08 21.33 9.20
CA LEU A 112 -0.06 20.45 8.96
C LEU A 112 -0.59 19.87 10.28
N PRO A 113 -1.89 19.54 10.35
CA PRO A 113 -2.48 18.87 11.51
C PRO A 113 -1.72 17.58 11.88
N VAL A 114 -1.33 17.46 13.15
CA VAL A 114 -0.60 16.30 13.67
C VAL A 114 -1.59 15.28 14.23
N VAL A 115 -1.57 14.07 13.67
CA VAL A 115 -2.45 12.96 14.05
C VAL A 115 -1.63 11.90 14.81
N THR A 116 -1.81 11.86 16.13
CA THR A 116 -1.21 10.85 17.01
C THR A 116 -2.19 9.73 17.39
N LYS A 117 -3.50 9.96 17.31
CA LYS A 117 -4.54 8.96 17.57
C LYS A 117 -5.31 8.67 16.30
N ALA A 118 -5.37 7.39 15.91
CA ALA A 118 -6.07 6.94 14.71
C ALA A 118 -7.55 7.34 14.68
N ALA A 119 -8.23 7.22 15.83
CA ALA A 119 -9.64 7.56 15.97
C ALA A 119 -9.98 9.05 15.75
N ARG A 120 -8.99 9.93 15.59
CA ARG A 120 -9.17 11.38 15.39
C ARG A 120 -8.92 11.84 13.96
N ALA A 121 -8.72 10.92 13.03
CA ALA A 121 -8.47 11.24 11.63
C ALA A 121 -9.28 10.34 10.70
N ASP A 122 -9.62 10.88 9.52
CA ASP A 122 -10.03 10.06 8.40
C ASP A 122 -8.81 9.28 7.89
N LEU A 123 -8.81 7.96 8.06
CA LEU A 123 -7.75 7.06 7.63
C LEU A 123 -8.32 5.98 6.72
N ALA A 124 -9.41 6.26 5.99
CA ALA A 124 -10.11 5.24 5.20
C ALA A 124 -9.18 4.60 4.13
N ILE A 125 -8.32 5.40 3.50
CA ILE A 125 -7.37 4.90 2.49
C ILE A 125 -6.26 4.09 3.17
N GLU A 126 -5.66 4.62 4.22
CA GLU A 126 -4.60 3.97 4.99
C GLU A 126 -5.08 2.64 5.57
N ALA A 127 -6.27 2.63 6.18
CA ALA A 127 -6.88 1.42 6.75
C ALA A 127 -7.14 0.36 5.69
N ARG A 128 -7.68 0.73 4.52
CA ARG A 128 -7.86 -0.21 3.41
C ARG A 128 -6.51 -0.77 2.93
N CYS A 129 -5.48 0.06 2.81
CA CYS A 129 -4.15 -0.39 2.41
C CYS A 129 -3.53 -1.33 3.46
N THR A 130 -3.66 -1.00 4.75
CA THR A 130 -3.18 -1.81 5.87
C THR A 130 -3.91 -3.16 5.92
N ASP A 131 -5.22 -3.18 5.67
CA ASP A 131 -6.01 -4.42 5.60
C ASP A 131 -5.59 -5.33 4.44
N LEU A 132 -5.28 -4.76 3.27
CA LEU A 132 -4.73 -5.53 2.16
C LEU A 132 -3.30 -6.00 2.43
N TYR A 133 -2.50 -5.18 3.12
CA TYR A 133 -1.14 -5.54 3.53
C TYR A 133 -1.13 -6.71 4.53
N ALA A 134 -2.13 -6.80 5.41
CA ALA A 134 -2.32 -7.89 6.36
C ALA A 134 -2.52 -9.27 5.70
N LEU A 135 -2.92 -9.31 4.42
CA LEU A 135 -2.99 -10.54 3.62
C LEU A 135 -1.61 -11.01 3.12
N GLY A 136 -0.58 -10.17 3.24
CA GLY A 136 0.75 -10.42 2.68
C GLY A 136 1.63 -11.35 3.48
N THR A 137 1.12 -12.04 4.48
CA THR A 137 1.85 -13.02 5.28
C THR A 137 1.41 -14.44 4.91
N LYS A 138 2.18 -15.45 5.35
CA LYS A 138 1.80 -16.87 5.15
C LYS A 138 0.40 -17.19 5.70
N TYR A 139 0.00 -16.54 6.80
CA TYR A 139 -1.31 -16.67 7.41
C TYR A 139 -1.93 -15.28 7.57
N PRO A 140 -2.98 -14.94 6.79
CA PRO A 140 -3.50 -13.59 6.76
C PRO A 140 -4.00 -13.14 8.13
N HIS A 141 -3.76 -11.87 8.44
CA HIS A 141 -4.23 -11.23 9.67
C HIS A 141 -5.60 -10.56 9.45
N PRO A 142 -6.39 -10.37 10.52
CA PRO A 142 -7.68 -9.67 10.42
C PRO A 142 -7.49 -8.19 10.07
N CYS A 143 -8.54 -7.58 9.53
CA CYS A 143 -8.64 -6.14 9.30
C CYS A 143 -8.59 -5.32 10.61
N GLY A 144 -8.32 -4.02 10.47
CA GLY A 144 -8.49 -3.02 11.54
C GLY A 144 -7.21 -2.68 12.33
N GLU A 145 -6.05 -3.16 11.89
CA GLU A 145 -4.78 -2.84 12.55
C GLU A 145 -4.48 -1.33 12.58
N GLU A 146 -4.90 -0.59 11.55
CA GLU A 146 -4.65 0.87 11.44
C GLU A 146 -5.24 1.67 12.61
N TYR A 147 -6.35 1.20 13.18
CA TYR A 147 -7.04 1.88 14.29
C TYR A 147 -6.69 1.33 15.67
N THR A 148 -6.07 0.15 15.74
CA THR A 148 -5.79 -0.55 17.01
C THR A 148 -4.35 -0.43 17.47
N LYS A 149 -3.41 -0.12 16.56
CA LYS A 149 -2.02 0.13 16.92
C LYS A 149 -1.84 1.53 17.50
N GLU A 150 -1.30 1.58 18.72
CA GLU A 150 -0.87 2.83 19.32
C GLU A 150 0.47 3.28 18.75
N ILE A 151 0.73 4.58 18.82
CA ILE A 151 2.03 5.13 18.43
C ILE A 151 3.13 4.60 19.33
N TYR A 152 4.29 4.31 18.75
CA TYR A 152 5.45 3.92 19.54
C TYR A 152 6.09 5.15 20.19
N TYR A 153 6.08 5.21 21.52
CA TYR A 153 6.76 6.26 22.26
C TYR A 153 8.07 5.72 22.82
N ARG A 154 9.17 6.43 22.53
CA ARG A 154 10.47 6.14 23.12
C ARG A 154 10.79 7.22 24.14
N ASP A 155 10.76 6.82 25.41
CA ASP A 155 11.37 7.59 26.49
C ASP A 155 12.90 7.45 26.39
N ASN A 156 13.60 8.58 26.35
CA ASN A 156 15.05 8.65 26.51
C ASN A 156 15.40 8.71 28.00
#